data_AF-A0A964PTG2-F1
#
_entry.id   AF-A0A964PTG2-F1
#
_cell.length_a   1.000
_cell.length_b   1.000
_cell.length_c   1.000
_cell.angle_alpha   90.00
_cell.angle_beta   90.00
_cell.angle_gamma   90.00
#
_symmetry.space_group_name_H-M   'P 1'
#
loop_
_entity.id
_entity.type
_entity.pdbx_description
1 polymer ?
#
loop_
_entity_poly.entity_id
_entity_poly.type
_entity_poly.pdbx_seq_one_letter_code
_entity_poly.pdbx_strand_id
1 'polypeptide(L)'
;MIVRRLVGLAAGALVLASILPSSTAAQAQRPLSFDRYKDEIEGIFIAPRGGHGPSRSPCATCHIESGTPLKLQPLQTRPDGTVFWTEEQSRQNFEIVSRLVVPGQPERSRLLLKALAVQAGGAPFHVGGKFFQGQNDSEWQRMAAWVRDAAPDPAAAARTPPALDFEFFESCVQQVFQSKRPGRMECVHCHGGGGNNFAREIEDGRAYWSLEESRQNFEVLRRYIEPGYPLMSRFLTHPLSPEAGGDPYHGGGRRWTSQEDPEWMMLAAWVGGESPSCRVG
;
A
#
# COMPACT_ATOMS: atom_id res chain seq x y z
N MET A 1 3.78 29.09 89.46
CA MET A 1 2.53 28.90 88.70
C MET A 1 2.91 28.30 87.34
N ILE A 2 2.59 27.01 87.09
CA ILE A 2 1.49 26.57 86.18
C ILE A 2 1.93 26.79 84.71
N VAL A 3 2.22 25.84 83.80
CA VAL A 3 1.64 24.51 83.44
C VAL A 3 2.69 23.64 82.69
N ARG A 4 2.63 22.31 82.87
CA ARG A 4 3.27 21.23 82.08
C ARG A 4 2.86 21.24 80.60
N ARG A 5 3.76 20.89 79.66
CA ARG A 5 3.39 19.99 78.53
C ARG A 5 4.56 19.11 78.07
N LEU A 6 4.28 17.81 78.04
CA LEU A 6 5.05 16.75 77.38
C LEU A 6 5.15 17.00 75.88
N VAL A 7 6.29 16.68 75.26
CA VAL A 7 6.36 16.35 73.83
C VAL A 7 7.21 15.09 73.69
N GLY A 8 6.56 14.02 73.24
CA GLY A 8 7.16 12.72 72.96
C GLY A 8 7.84 12.68 71.59
N LEU A 9 8.72 11.68 71.45
CA LEU A 9 9.41 11.32 70.21
C LEU A 9 8.40 11.00 69.09
N ALA A 10 8.64 11.55 67.90
CA ALA A 10 8.10 11.04 66.66
C ALA A 10 9.26 10.66 65.73
N ALA A 11 9.48 9.35 65.58
CA ALA A 11 10.36 8.80 64.56
C ALA A 11 9.72 8.98 63.18
N GLY A 12 10.39 9.70 62.29
CA GLY A 12 9.96 9.88 60.90
C GLY A 12 10.19 8.60 60.09
N ALA A 13 9.11 7.97 59.62
CA ALA A 13 9.16 6.92 58.61
C ALA A 13 9.24 7.57 57.23
N LEU A 14 10.38 7.40 56.54
CA LEU A 14 10.57 7.78 55.15
C LEU A 14 9.87 6.74 54.26
N VAL A 15 8.77 7.11 53.62
CA VAL A 15 8.12 6.28 52.58
C VAL A 15 8.78 6.62 51.24
N LEU A 16 9.69 5.76 50.77
CA LEU A 16 10.15 5.80 49.38
C LEU A 16 9.05 5.21 48.48
N ALA A 17 8.39 6.07 47.71
CA ALA A 17 7.53 5.64 46.62
C ALA A 17 8.40 5.17 45.45
N SER A 18 8.50 3.86 45.26
CA SER A 18 9.16 3.24 44.12
C SER A 18 8.32 3.46 42.85
N ILE A 19 8.71 4.44 42.02
CA ILE A 19 8.16 4.60 40.67
C ILE A 19 8.79 3.50 39.80
N LEU A 20 8.04 2.42 39.58
CA LEU A 20 8.39 1.42 38.56
C LEU A 20 8.18 2.04 37.18
N PRO A 21 9.16 2.01 36.26
CA PRO A 21 8.92 2.39 34.88
C PRO A 21 8.02 1.34 34.24
N SER A 22 6.85 1.76 33.78
CA SER A 22 6.00 0.97 32.90
C SER A 22 6.76 0.74 31.59
N SER A 23 7.40 -0.42 31.46
CA SER A 23 7.96 -0.88 30.19
C SER A 23 6.82 -1.23 29.24
N THR A 24 6.29 -0.23 28.52
CA THR A 24 5.63 -0.50 27.25
C THR A 24 6.72 -0.96 26.29
N ALA A 25 6.94 -2.27 26.21
CA ALA A 25 7.75 -2.85 25.15
C ALA A 25 7.09 -2.43 23.83
N ALA A 26 7.77 -1.56 23.07
CA ALA A 26 7.40 -1.29 21.69
C ALA A 26 7.36 -2.65 20.98
N GLN A 27 6.18 -3.06 20.51
CA GLN A 27 6.07 -4.29 19.72
C GLN A 27 6.95 -4.10 18.49
N ALA A 28 8.01 -4.91 18.40
CA ALA A 28 8.89 -4.90 17.24
C ALA A 28 8.08 -5.24 15.98
N GLN A 29 8.33 -4.52 14.89
CA GLN A 29 7.79 -4.84 13.57
C GLN A 29 8.04 -6.32 13.26
N ARG A 30 7.01 -7.03 12.82
CA ARG A 30 7.12 -8.43 12.39
C ARG A 30 6.87 -8.48 10.89
N PRO A 31 7.85 -8.87 10.07
CA PRO A 31 7.65 -8.99 8.63
C PRO A 31 6.69 -10.16 8.32
N LEU A 32 6.18 -10.18 7.09
CA LEU A 32 5.43 -11.33 6.58
C LEU A 32 6.31 -12.58 6.59
N SER A 33 5.74 -13.74 6.92
CA SER A 33 6.45 -15.01 6.93
C SER A 33 6.48 -15.62 5.53
N PHE A 34 7.69 -15.86 5.00
CA PHE A 34 7.89 -16.60 3.75
C PHE A 34 7.46 -18.05 3.86
N ASP A 35 7.78 -18.73 4.97
CA ASP A 35 7.44 -20.14 5.16
C ASP A 35 5.91 -20.34 5.14
N ARG A 36 5.17 -19.51 5.88
CA ARG A 36 3.70 -19.53 5.83
C ARG A 36 3.14 -19.12 4.48
N TYR A 37 3.77 -18.16 3.81
CA TYR A 37 3.37 -17.82 2.44
C TYR A 37 3.46 -19.05 1.54
N LYS A 38 4.57 -19.78 1.58
CA LYS A 38 4.81 -20.96 0.74
C LYS A 38 3.84 -22.10 1.08
N ASP A 39 3.61 -22.33 2.37
CA ASP A 39 2.80 -23.46 2.85
C ASP A 39 1.29 -23.22 2.77
N GLU A 40 0.84 -21.97 2.99
CA GLU A 40 -0.57 -21.66 3.18
C GLU A 40 -1.17 -20.78 2.08
N ILE A 41 -0.36 -19.93 1.43
CA ILE A 41 -0.86 -18.86 0.55
C ILE A 41 -0.59 -19.15 -0.92
N GLU A 42 0.61 -19.62 -1.25
CA GLU A 42 1.07 -19.78 -2.64
C GLU A 42 0.15 -20.70 -3.45
N GLY A 43 -0.33 -21.79 -2.83
CA GLY A 43 -1.25 -22.74 -3.46
C GLY A 43 -2.56 -22.10 -3.94
N ILE A 44 -3.03 -21.03 -3.30
CA ILE A 44 -4.28 -20.34 -3.66
C ILE A 44 -4.21 -19.76 -5.08
N PHE A 45 -3.02 -19.33 -5.52
CA PHE A 45 -2.83 -18.70 -6.82
C PHE A 45 -2.89 -19.67 -8.00
N ILE A 46 -2.59 -20.95 -7.77
CA ILE A 46 -2.60 -22.01 -8.79
C ILE A 46 -3.77 -22.99 -8.61
N ALA A 47 -4.54 -22.85 -7.54
CA ALA A 47 -5.69 -23.69 -7.25
C ALA A 47 -6.63 -23.79 -8.46
N PRO A 48 -7.01 -25.01 -8.90
CA PRO A 48 -7.99 -25.21 -9.95
C PRO A 48 -9.34 -24.63 -9.55
N ARG A 49 -9.96 -23.83 -10.44
CA ARG A 49 -11.23 -23.13 -10.15
C ARG A 49 -12.33 -23.42 -11.18
N GLY A 50 -12.24 -24.58 -11.83
CA GLY A 50 -13.32 -25.14 -12.65
C GLY A 50 -13.40 -24.58 -14.08
N GLY A 51 -12.39 -23.87 -14.58
CA GLY A 51 -12.29 -23.54 -16.00
C GLY A 51 -11.41 -22.34 -16.32
N HIS A 52 -11.67 -21.73 -17.48
CA HIS A 52 -11.07 -20.47 -17.89
C HIS A 52 -12.13 -19.37 -17.91
N GLY A 53 -11.85 -18.26 -17.24
CA GLY A 53 -12.67 -17.05 -17.24
C GLY A 53 -12.67 -16.33 -15.88
N PRO A 54 -13.35 -15.18 -15.78
CA PRO A 54 -13.48 -14.45 -14.53
C PRO A 54 -14.03 -15.33 -13.41
N SER A 55 -13.43 -15.22 -12.22
CA SER A 55 -13.76 -15.99 -11.02
C SER A 55 -13.57 -17.51 -11.11
N ARG A 56 -13.06 -18.04 -12.24
CA ARG A 56 -12.93 -19.49 -12.50
C ARG A 56 -11.55 -19.92 -12.99
N SER A 57 -10.75 -19.01 -13.54
CA SER A 57 -9.33 -19.26 -13.78
C SER A 57 -8.54 -19.22 -12.48
N PRO A 58 -7.51 -20.07 -12.29
CA PRO A 58 -6.46 -19.82 -11.31
C PRO A 58 -5.88 -18.40 -11.48
N CYS A 59 -5.48 -17.76 -10.37
CA CYS A 59 -4.94 -16.40 -10.42
C CYS A 59 -3.71 -16.33 -11.35
N ALA A 60 -2.84 -17.32 -11.26
CA ALA A 60 -1.62 -17.44 -12.05
C ALA A 60 -1.86 -17.40 -13.57
N THR A 61 -3.02 -17.88 -14.05
CA THR A 61 -3.36 -17.87 -15.49
C THR A 61 -3.26 -16.47 -16.11
N CYS A 62 -3.68 -15.43 -15.38
CA CYS A 62 -3.55 -14.05 -15.86
C CYS A 62 -2.33 -13.34 -15.28
N HIS A 63 -1.98 -13.65 -14.03
CA HIS A 63 -0.95 -12.92 -13.28
C HIS A 63 0.49 -13.31 -13.63
N ILE A 64 0.71 -14.37 -14.42
CA ILE A 64 2.04 -14.70 -14.97
C ILE A 64 2.35 -13.83 -16.19
N GLU A 65 1.44 -13.74 -17.14
CA GLU A 65 1.71 -13.08 -18.44
C GLU A 65 1.35 -11.59 -18.41
N SER A 66 0.29 -11.21 -17.69
CA SER A 66 -0.21 -9.83 -17.72
C SER A 66 0.72 -8.88 -16.97
N GLY A 67 0.87 -7.64 -17.47
CA GLY A 67 1.58 -6.55 -16.79
C GLY A 67 0.81 -5.98 -15.59
N THR A 68 0.42 -6.85 -14.65
CA THR A 68 -0.29 -6.47 -13.43
C THR A 68 0.66 -6.32 -12.25
N PRO A 69 0.28 -5.59 -11.19
CA PRO A 69 1.11 -5.52 -9.98
C PRO A 69 1.34 -6.87 -9.28
N LEU A 70 0.40 -7.82 -9.37
CA LEU A 70 0.63 -9.21 -8.98
C LEU A 70 1.26 -9.94 -10.17
N LYS A 71 2.56 -9.76 -10.39
CA LYS A 71 3.32 -10.39 -11.48
C LYS A 71 3.99 -11.67 -10.98
N LEU A 72 3.32 -12.80 -11.14
CA LEU A 72 3.84 -14.10 -10.69
C LEU A 72 4.85 -14.65 -11.69
N GLN A 73 5.80 -15.45 -11.21
CA GLN A 73 6.78 -16.13 -12.04
C GLN A 73 6.14 -17.23 -12.91
N PRO A 74 6.74 -17.60 -14.05
CA PRO A 74 6.28 -18.73 -14.83
C PRO A 74 6.27 -20.04 -14.04
N LEU A 75 5.23 -20.85 -14.22
CA LEU A 75 5.12 -22.16 -13.58
C LEU A 75 6.01 -23.20 -14.25
N GLN A 76 6.54 -24.11 -13.45
CA GLN A 76 7.14 -25.36 -13.89
C GLN A 76 6.08 -26.45 -13.90
N THR A 77 6.23 -27.42 -14.80
CA THR A 77 5.32 -28.57 -14.91
C THR A 77 6.08 -29.84 -14.58
N ARG A 78 5.54 -30.63 -13.65
CA ARG A 78 6.05 -31.97 -13.35
C ARG A 78 5.61 -32.97 -14.43
N PRO A 79 6.25 -34.15 -14.52
CA PRO A 79 5.85 -35.20 -15.46
C PRO A 79 4.39 -35.66 -15.32
N ASP A 80 3.81 -35.55 -14.13
CA ASP A 80 2.42 -35.89 -13.83
C ASP A 80 1.41 -34.78 -14.21
N GLY A 81 1.90 -33.69 -14.82
CA GLY A 81 1.08 -32.55 -15.22
C GLY A 81 0.79 -31.56 -14.09
N THR A 82 1.22 -31.81 -12.85
CA THR A 82 1.08 -30.84 -11.76
C THR A 82 2.02 -29.66 -11.95
N VAL A 83 1.55 -28.46 -11.62
CA VAL A 83 2.33 -27.22 -11.74
C VAL A 83 2.91 -26.80 -10.39
N PHE A 84 4.06 -26.13 -10.41
CA PHE A 84 4.72 -25.62 -9.20
C PHE A 84 5.66 -24.45 -9.52
N TRP A 85 6.06 -23.72 -8.49
CA TRP A 85 7.20 -22.80 -8.55
C TRP A 85 8.42 -23.45 -7.88
N THR A 86 9.61 -23.20 -8.43
CA THR A 86 10.86 -23.50 -7.72
C THR A 86 10.96 -22.63 -6.47
N GLU A 87 11.85 -22.97 -5.53
CA GLU A 87 12.05 -22.16 -4.34
C GLU A 87 12.48 -20.72 -4.67
N GLU A 88 13.36 -20.55 -5.65
CA GLU A 88 13.77 -19.23 -6.15
C GLU A 88 12.58 -18.44 -6.68
N GLN A 89 11.74 -19.05 -7.52
CA GLN A 89 10.53 -18.42 -8.04
C GLN A 89 9.53 -18.09 -6.93
N SER A 90 9.41 -18.95 -5.92
CA SER A 90 8.55 -18.73 -4.74
C SER A 90 8.99 -17.49 -3.96
N ARG A 91 10.31 -17.28 -3.80
CA ARG A 91 10.87 -16.09 -3.12
C ARG A 91 10.58 -14.81 -3.91
N GLN A 92 10.73 -14.85 -5.24
CA GLN A 92 10.39 -13.72 -6.10
C GLN A 92 8.89 -13.41 -6.05
N ASN A 93 8.03 -14.43 -6.08
CA ASN A 93 6.59 -14.26 -5.90
C ASN A 93 6.27 -13.64 -4.53
N PHE A 94 6.90 -14.11 -3.46
CA PHE A 94 6.72 -13.57 -2.11
C PHE A 94 7.06 -12.08 -2.02
N GLU A 95 8.15 -11.63 -2.63
CA GLU A 95 8.50 -10.21 -2.67
C GLU A 95 7.40 -9.38 -3.35
N ILE A 96 6.87 -9.86 -4.47
CA ILE A 96 5.81 -9.20 -5.23
C ILE A 96 4.50 -9.19 -4.45
N VAL A 97 4.12 -10.32 -3.85
CA VAL A 97 2.91 -10.45 -3.03
C VAL A 97 3.00 -9.60 -1.77
N SER A 98 4.16 -9.51 -1.13
CA SER A 98 4.39 -8.68 0.06
C SER A 98 4.17 -7.20 -0.22
N ARG A 99 4.52 -6.72 -1.43
CA ARG A 99 4.23 -5.35 -1.89
C ARG A 99 2.75 -5.10 -2.19
N LEU A 100 1.87 -6.07 -2.00
CA LEU A 100 0.42 -5.94 -2.16
C LEU A 100 -0.31 -6.11 -0.83
N VAL A 101 0.44 -6.20 0.26
CA VAL A 101 -0.05 -6.38 1.62
C VAL A 101 0.29 -5.14 2.44
N VAL A 102 -0.70 -4.69 3.21
CA VAL A 102 -0.49 -3.80 4.34
C VAL A 102 -0.32 -4.71 5.57
N PRO A 103 0.88 -4.80 6.17
CA PRO A 103 1.10 -5.64 7.35
C PRO A 103 0.06 -5.37 8.43
N GLY A 104 -0.53 -6.43 8.97
CA GLY A 104 -1.57 -6.35 10.02
C GLY A 104 -2.96 -5.94 9.55
N GLN A 105 -3.14 -5.43 8.32
CA GLN A 105 -4.40 -4.83 7.86
C GLN A 105 -4.92 -5.52 6.58
N PRO A 106 -5.53 -6.72 6.70
CA PRO A 106 -6.03 -7.47 5.55
C PRO A 106 -7.10 -6.70 4.76
N GLU A 107 -7.95 -5.94 5.43
CA GLU A 107 -8.97 -5.07 4.84
C GLU A 107 -8.43 -3.85 4.10
N ARG A 108 -7.12 -3.60 4.17
CA ARG A 108 -6.43 -2.56 3.38
C ARG A 108 -5.42 -3.13 2.39
N SER A 109 -5.24 -4.44 2.42
CA SER A 109 -4.29 -5.14 1.56
C SER A 109 -4.90 -5.35 0.18
N ARG A 110 -4.32 -4.70 -0.84
CA ARG A 110 -4.75 -4.81 -2.24
C ARG A 110 -4.89 -6.26 -2.70
N LEU A 111 -4.00 -7.13 -2.24
CA LEU A 111 -4.03 -8.57 -2.49
C LEU A 111 -5.39 -9.19 -2.14
N LEU A 112 -5.95 -8.87 -0.97
CA LEU A 112 -7.24 -9.40 -0.51
C LEU A 112 -8.42 -8.64 -1.13
N LEU A 113 -8.31 -7.31 -1.24
CA LEU A 113 -9.41 -6.47 -1.72
C LEU A 113 -9.75 -6.70 -3.19
N LYS A 114 -8.77 -6.99 -4.05
CA LYS A 114 -9.02 -7.17 -5.49
C LYS A 114 -9.88 -8.39 -5.79
N ALA A 115 -9.68 -9.48 -5.06
CA ALA A 115 -10.42 -10.73 -5.23
C ALA A 115 -11.73 -10.78 -4.40
N LEU A 116 -11.90 -9.93 -3.39
CA LEU A 116 -13.11 -9.85 -2.56
C LEU A 116 -14.27 -9.14 -3.28
N ALA A 117 -15.49 -9.63 -3.10
CA ALA A 117 -16.70 -9.03 -3.63
C ALA A 117 -16.93 -7.60 -3.10
N VAL A 118 -17.49 -6.73 -3.93
CA VAL A 118 -17.65 -5.29 -3.60
C VAL A 118 -18.52 -5.09 -2.36
N GLN A 119 -19.62 -5.84 -2.27
CA GLN A 119 -20.54 -5.80 -1.12
C GLN A 119 -19.89 -6.27 0.20
N ALA A 120 -18.76 -6.99 0.13
CA ALA A 120 -17.99 -7.43 1.29
C ALA A 120 -16.81 -6.50 1.62
N GLY A 121 -16.75 -5.32 0.99
CA GLY A 121 -15.67 -4.34 1.16
C GLY A 121 -14.53 -4.49 0.14
N GLY A 122 -14.70 -5.32 -0.88
CA GLY A 122 -13.70 -5.48 -1.94
C GLY A 122 -13.59 -4.29 -2.89
N ALA A 123 -12.48 -4.22 -3.62
CA ALA A 123 -12.23 -3.15 -4.59
C ALA A 123 -13.26 -3.15 -5.73
N PRO A 124 -13.62 -2.00 -6.33
CA PRO A 124 -14.69 -1.91 -7.32
C PRO A 124 -14.41 -2.71 -8.60
N PHE A 125 -13.14 -2.89 -8.97
CA PHE A 125 -12.76 -3.52 -10.24
C PHE A 125 -11.61 -4.53 -10.11
N HIS A 126 -11.79 -5.68 -10.76
CA HIS A 126 -10.78 -6.71 -10.99
C HIS A 126 -11.16 -7.54 -12.23
N VAL A 127 -10.32 -7.50 -13.29
CA VAL A 127 -10.58 -8.18 -14.57
C VAL A 127 -10.77 -9.69 -14.39
N GLY A 128 -9.97 -10.29 -13.51
CA GLY A 128 -10.05 -11.71 -13.19
C GLY A 128 -11.29 -12.11 -12.40
N GLY A 129 -12.20 -11.18 -12.08
CA GLY A 129 -13.41 -11.44 -11.32
C GLY A 129 -13.22 -11.40 -9.80
N LYS A 130 -14.29 -11.75 -9.07
CA LYS A 130 -14.34 -11.82 -7.61
C LYS A 130 -14.38 -13.28 -7.17
N PHE A 131 -13.39 -13.70 -6.40
CA PHE A 131 -13.22 -15.07 -5.94
C PHE A 131 -13.85 -15.29 -4.56
N PHE A 132 -13.78 -14.28 -3.70
CA PHE A 132 -14.29 -14.36 -2.33
C PHE A 132 -15.60 -13.60 -2.23
N GLN A 133 -16.70 -14.27 -1.88
CA GLN A 133 -18.01 -13.62 -1.73
C GLN A 133 -18.11 -12.80 -0.44
N GLY A 134 -17.32 -13.16 0.57
CA GLY A 134 -17.30 -12.52 1.87
C GLY A 134 -15.98 -12.77 2.57
N GLN A 135 -15.75 -12.01 3.64
CA GLN A 135 -14.56 -12.20 4.48
C GLN A 135 -14.59 -13.53 5.24
N ASN A 136 -15.73 -14.24 5.31
CA ASN A 136 -15.82 -15.57 5.91
C ASN A 136 -15.36 -16.70 4.98
N ASP A 137 -14.97 -16.40 3.75
CA ASP A 137 -14.37 -17.37 2.82
C ASP A 137 -13.08 -17.95 3.43
N SER A 138 -12.88 -19.26 3.29
CA SER A 138 -11.78 -19.97 3.95
C SER A 138 -10.41 -19.61 3.38
N GLU A 139 -10.31 -19.39 2.07
CA GLU A 139 -9.07 -18.91 1.42
C GLU A 139 -8.80 -17.46 1.81
N TRP A 140 -9.84 -16.62 1.83
CA TRP A 140 -9.71 -15.24 2.30
C TRP A 140 -9.24 -15.19 3.76
N GLN A 141 -9.80 -15.98 4.66
CA GLN A 141 -9.41 -16.02 6.07
C GLN A 141 -7.98 -16.51 6.27
N ARG A 142 -7.53 -17.47 5.46
CA ARG A 142 -6.14 -17.96 5.49
C ARG A 142 -5.17 -16.85 5.09
N MET A 143 -5.45 -16.15 4.00
CA MET A 143 -4.68 -14.97 3.58
C MET A 143 -4.71 -13.88 4.65
N ALA A 144 -5.89 -13.61 5.22
CA ALA A 144 -6.05 -12.56 6.22
C ALA A 144 -5.31 -12.89 7.53
N ALA A 145 -5.27 -14.16 7.94
CA ALA A 145 -4.49 -14.61 9.09
C ALA A 145 -2.98 -14.42 8.85
N TRP A 146 -2.48 -14.80 7.67
CA TRP A 146 -1.09 -14.56 7.31
C TRP A 146 -0.72 -13.06 7.32
N VAL A 147 -1.61 -12.19 6.82
CA VAL A 147 -1.41 -10.73 6.88
C VAL A 147 -1.46 -10.19 8.31
N ARG A 148 -2.39 -10.67 9.14
CA ARG A 148 -2.54 -10.21 10.54
C ARG A 148 -1.36 -10.58 11.44
N ASP A 149 -0.68 -11.68 11.14
CA ASP A 149 0.48 -12.12 11.90
C ASP A 149 1.71 -11.23 11.67
N ALA A 150 1.74 -10.50 10.55
CA ALA A 150 2.68 -9.41 10.37
C ALA A 150 2.23 -8.21 11.21
N ALA A 151 3.13 -7.66 12.01
CA ALA A 151 2.85 -6.48 12.80
C ALA A 151 3.19 -5.24 11.96
N PRO A 152 2.24 -4.30 11.75
CA PRO A 152 2.59 -3.00 11.21
C PRO A 152 3.57 -2.31 12.16
N ASP A 153 4.31 -1.32 11.64
CA ASP A 153 4.95 -0.35 12.53
C ASP A 153 3.90 0.14 13.55
N PRO A 154 4.15 0.12 14.87
CA PRO A 154 3.22 0.62 15.87
C PRO A 154 2.70 2.03 15.55
N ALA A 155 3.49 2.87 14.88
CA ALA A 155 3.09 4.18 14.41
C ALA A 155 2.16 4.15 13.18
N ALA A 156 2.24 3.12 12.33
CA ALA A 156 1.36 2.93 11.17
C ALA A 156 0.06 2.17 11.52
N ALA A 157 0.12 1.27 12.52
CA ALA A 157 -0.99 0.43 12.98
C ALA A 157 -2.15 1.23 13.61
N ALA A 158 -1.81 2.30 14.34
CA ALA A 158 -2.76 3.09 15.12
C ALA A 158 -3.37 4.27 14.34
N ARG A 159 -2.92 4.52 13.11
CA ARG A 159 -3.34 5.68 12.33
C ARG A 159 -4.52 5.34 11.43
N THR A 160 -5.64 6.02 11.64
CA THR A 160 -6.66 6.20 10.60
C THR A 160 -5.94 6.61 9.30
N PRO A 161 -6.33 6.06 8.12
CA PRO A 161 -5.76 6.50 6.85
C PRO A 161 -5.73 8.04 6.82
N PRO A 162 -4.55 8.65 6.58
CA PRO A 162 -4.47 10.09 6.57
C PRO A 162 -5.38 10.63 5.46
N ALA A 163 -6.05 11.75 5.74
CA ALA A 163 -6.68 12.50 4.67
C ALA A 163 -5.58 13.08 3.77
N LEU A 164 -5.69 12.88 2.46
CA LEU A 164 -4.77 13.53 1.52
C LEU A 164 -5.02 15.05 1.56
N ASP A 165 -3.94 15.81 1.70
CA ASP A 165 -3.99 17.27 1.71
C ASP A 165 -4.30 17.80 0.30
N PHE A 166 -5.51 18.35 0.13
CA PHE A 166 -5.96 18.96 -1.12
C PHE A 166 -5.19 20.24 -1.46
N GLU A 167 -4.84 21.06 -0.47
CA GLU A 167 -4.11 22.31 -0.71
C GLU A 167 -2.69 22.01 -1.21
N PHE A 168 -2.04 20.99 -0.64
CA PHE A 168 -0.75 20.51 -1.15
C PHE A 168 -0.86 19.88 -2.53
N PHE A 169 -1.96 19.15 -2.80
CA PHE A 169 -2.22 18.63 -4.14
C PHE A 169 -2.35 19.75 -5.17
N GLU A 170 -3.20 20.74 -4.88
CA GLU A 170 -3.49 21.86 -5.75
C GLU A 170 -2.23 22.67 -6.03
N SER A 171 -1.49 23.01 -4.97
CA SER A 171 -0.34 23.92 -5.05
C SER A 171 0.96 23.25 -5.49
N CYS A 172 1.16 21.95 -5.25
CA CYS A 172 2.44 21.27 -5.53
C CYS A 172 2.30 20.03 -6.41
N VAL A 173 1.46 19.06 -6.04
CA VAL A 173 1.41 17.76 -6.76
C VAL A 173 1.02 17.94 -8.23
N GLN A 174 0.09 18.83 -8.54
CA GLN A 174 -0.29 19.12 -9.93
C GLN A 174 0.84 19.76 -10.75
N GLN A 175 1.80 20.44 -10.13
CA GLN A 175 2.98 20.94 -10.85
C GLN A 175 3.84 19.79 -11.40
N VAL A 176 3.90 18.66 -10.67
CA VAL A 176 4.59 17.44 -11.15
C VAL A 176 4.02 16.99 -12.49
N PHE A 177 2.71 17.13 -12.70
CA PHE A 177 2.04 16.68 -13.92
C PHE A 177 2.43 17.47 -15.16
N GLN A 178 2.77 18.74 -15.00
CA GLN A 178 3.22 19.64 -16.07
C GLN A 178 4.74 19.70 -16.19
N SER A 179 5.47 19.33 -15.13
CA SER A 179 6.93 19.38 -15.13
C SER A 179 7.54 18.31 -16.04
N LYS A 180 8.38 18.77 -16.96
CA LYS A 180 9.14 17.91 -17.87
C LYS A 180 10.50 17.55 -17.28
N ARG A 181 10.80 16.25 -17.21
CA ARG A 181 12.16 15.77 -16.93
C ARG A 181 12.91 15.49 -18.25
N PRO A 182 14.25 15.64 -18.28
CA PRO A 182 15.04 15.35 -19.48
C PRO A 182 14.73 13.95 -20.05
N GLY A 183 14.37 13.90 -21.35
CA GLY A 183 14.06 12.65 -22.04
C GLY A 183 12.74 11.97 -21.63
N ARG A 184 11.83 12.70 -20.94
CA ARG A 184 10.51 12.20 -20.51
C ARG A 184 9.38 13.11 -21.00
N MET A 185 8.20 12.53 -21.16
CA MET A 185 6.96 13.28 -21.36
C MET A 185 6.37 13.68 -20.01
N GLU A 186 5.68 14.82 -20.00
CA GLU A 186 4.86 15.33 -18.92
C GLU A 186 3.68 14.38 -18.68
N CYS A 187 3.22 14.24 -17.43
CA CYS A 187 2.10 13.35 -17.12
C CYS A 187 0.81 13.82 -17.83
N VAL A 188 0.59 15.13 -17.89
CA VAL A 188 -0.57 15.75 -18.57
C VAL A 188 -0.65 15.40 -20.06
N HIS A 189 0.48 15.10 -20.71
CA HIS A 189 0.47 14.75 -22.13
C HIS A 189 -0.32 13.46 -22.43
N CYS A 190 -0.27 12.47 -21.53
CA CYS A 190 -1.01 11.22 -21.68
C CYS A 190 -2.23 11.12 -20.75
N HIS A 191 -2.21 11.84 -19.62
CA HIS A 191 -3.29 11.87 -18.63
C HIS A 191 -4.17 13.12 -18.72
N GLY A 192 -4.15 13.81 -19.87
CA GLY A 192 -4.99 14.97 -20.21
C GLY A 192 -6.44 14.64 -20.54
N GLY A 193 -6.65 13.59 -21.33
CA GLY A 193 -7.94 13.33 -21.99
C GLY A 193 -8.85 12.36 -21.25
N GLY A 194 -10.17 12.59 -21.28
CA GLY A 194 -11.18 11.64 -20.79
C GLY A 194 -11.36 11.60 -19.26
N GLY A 195 -12.58 11.28 -18.81
CA GLY A 195 -12.98 11.40 -17.39
C GLY A 195 -12.32 10.45 -16.38
N ASN A 196 -11.49 9.51 -16.84
CA ASN A 196 -10.76 8.58 -15.97
C ASN A 196 -9.32 9.02 -15.67
N ASN A 197 -8.88 10.11 -16.28
CA ASN A 197 -7.55 10.65 -16.12
C ASN A 197 -7.50 11.78 -15.09
N PHE A 198 -6.37 11.89 -14.38
CA PHE A 198 -6.21 12.72 -13.19
C PHE A 198 -5.54 14.08 -13.45
N ALA A 199 -5.30 14.43 -14.71
CA ALA A 199 -4.62 15.67 -15.08
C ALA A 199 -5.30 16.29 -16.30
N ARG A 200 -6.57 16.71 -16.17
CA ARG A 200 -7.42 17.22 -17.27
C ARG A 200 -6.68 18.20 -18.19
N GLU A 201 -7.04 18.25 -19.46
CA GLU A 201 -6.48 19.26 -20.37
C GLU A 201 -6.72 20.67 -19.85
N ILE A 202 -5.70 21.53 -19.94
CA ILE A 202 -5.78 22.93 -19.54
C ILE A 202 -6.20 23.74 -20.77
N GLU A 203 -7.44 24.21 -20.79
CA GLU A 203 -8.01 24.95 -21.91
C GLU A 203 -7.63 26.44 -21.88
N ASP A 204 -7.89 27.13 -22.99
CA ASP A 204 -7.78 28.60 -23.13
C ASP A 204 -6.37 29.19 -22.94
N GLY A 205 -5.33 28.39 -23.15
CA GLY A 205 -3.93 28.83 -23.01
C GLY A 205 -3.54 29.21 -21.59
N ARG A 206 -4.33 28.78 -20.58
CA ARG A 206 -3.99 28.97 -19.17
C ARG A 206 -2.73 28.17 -18.82
N ALA A 207 -1.98 28.67 -17.84
CA ALA A 207 -0.80 27.99 -17.32
C ALA A 207 -1.12 26.95 -16.23
N TYR A 208 -2.35 26.92 -15.73
CA TYR A 208 -2.76 26.06 -14.62
C TYR A 208 -4.26 25.77 -14.61
N TRP A 209 -4.63 24.70 -13.90
CA TRP A 209 -6.01 24.33 -13.61
C TRP A 209 -6.72 25.37 -12.75
N SER A 210 -8.03 25.51 -12.95
CA SER A 210 -8.90 26.22 -12.02
C SER A 210 -9.06 25.42 -10.72
N LEU A 211 -9.61 26.06 -9.67
CA LEU A 211 -9.93 25.36 -8.42
C LEU A 211 -10.91 24.19 -8.65
N GLU A 212 -11.90 24.38 -9.52
CA GLU A 212 -12.89 23.34 -9.83
C GLU A 212 -12.24 22.15 -10.55
N GLU A 213 -11.39 22.43 -11.55
CA GLU A 213 -10.65 21.38 -12.26
C GLU A 213 -9.69 20.64 -11.33
N SER A 214 -9.03 21.37 -10.42
CA SER A 214 -8.14 20.78 -9.42
C SER A 214 -8.89 19.83 -8.48
N ARG A 215 -10.11 20.20 -8.03
CA ARG A 215 -10.97 19.29 -7.24
C ARG A 215 -11.33 18.03 -8.01
N GLN A 216 -11.66 18.15 -9.30
CA GLN A 216 -11.97 16.99 -10.14
C GLN A 216 -10.76 16.08 -10.35
N ASN A 217 -9.59 16.67 -10.65
CA ASN A 217 -8.32 15.95 -10.77
C ASN A 217 -7.99 15.19 -9.48
N PHE A 218 -8.16 15.83 -8.31
CA PHE A 218 -7.94 15.22 -7.00
C PHE A 218 -8.85 14.02 -6.76
N GLU A 219 -10.15 14.14 -7.08
CA GLU A 219 -11.13 13.07 -6.92
C GLU A 219 -10.86 11.86 -7.83
N VAL A 220 -10.22 12.07 -8.98
CA VAL A 220 -9.75 10.98 -9.83
C VAL A 220 -8.43 10.41 -9.29
N LEU A 221 -7.46 11.25 -8.94
CA LEU A 221 -6.14 10.83 -8.48
C LEU A 221 -6.21 9.96 -7.22
N ARG A 222 -7.03 10.36 -6.24
CA ARG A 222 -7.18 9.64 -4.96
C ARG A 222 -7.61 8.17 -5.13
N ARG A 223 -8.17 7.78 -6.28
CA ARG A 223 -8.52 6.39 -6.61
C ARG A 223 -7.29 5.52 -6.89
N TYR A 224 -6.14 6.14 -7.14
CA TYR A 224 -4.85 5.49 -7.41
C TYR A 224 -3.89 5.59 -6.22
N ILE A 225 -4.35 6.12 -5.08
CA ILE A 225 -3.57 6.31 -3.86
C ILE A 225 -4.19 5.46 -2.75
N GLU A 226 -3.33 4.77 -2.00
CA GLU A 226 -3.67 4.15 -0.73
C GLU A 226 -3.03 5.01 0.38
N PRO A 227 -3.80 5.87 1.07
CA PRO A 227 -3.26 6.81 2.04
C PRO A 227 -2.53 6.11 3.18
N GLY A 228 -1.33 6.58 3.51
CA GLY A 228 -0.42 5.96 4.47
C GLY A 228 0.50 4.89 3.86
N TYR A 229 0.29 4.49 2.60
CA TYR A 229 1.06 3.41 1.97
C TYR A 229 1.56 3.80 0.56
N PRO A 230 2.70 4.52 0.48
CA PRO A 230 3.27 4.99 -0.78
C PRO A 230 3.51 3.88 -1.81
N LEU A 231 4.12 2.76 -1.41
CA LEU A 231 4.41 1.63 -2.30
C LEU A 231 3.17 0.81 -2.69
N MET A 232 2.03 1.06 -2.06
CA MET A 232 0.74 0.48 -2.45
C MET A 232 -0.03 1.37 -3.42
N SER A 233 0.40 2.63 -3.53
CA SER A 233 -0.23 3.67 -4.34
C SER A 233 0.25 3.58 -5.77
N ARG A 234 -0.63 3.19 -6.69
CA ARG A 234 -0.32 3.09 -8.13
C ARG A 234 0.18 4.42 -8.69
N PHE A 235 -0.28 5.54 -8.14
CA PHE A 235 0.25 6.86 -8.48
C PHE A 235 1.79 6.94 -8.35
N LEU A 236 2.36 6.28 -7.33
CA LEU A 236 3.80 6.30 -7.07
C LEU A 236 4.55 5.13 -7.69
N THR A 237 3.92 3.95 -7.83
CA THR A 237 4.61 2.75 -8.37
C THR A 237 4.57 2.67 -9.89
N HIS A 238 3.52 3.18 -10.53
CA HIS A 238 3.37 3.02 -11.98
C HIS A 238 4.48 3.73 -12.78
N PRO A 239 4.84 4.99 -12.49
CA PRO A 239 5.94 5.66 -13.16
C PRO A 239 7.34 5.40 -12.51
N LEU A 240 7.42 4.62 -11.43
CA LEU A 240 8.68 4.19 -10.80
C LEU A 240 9.31 3.01 -11.57
N SER A 241 10.63 2.89 -11.56
CA SER A 241 11.34 1.75 -12.15
C SER A 241 10.99 0.42 -11.43
N PRO A 242 10.93 -0.71 -12.15
CA PRO A 242 10.70 -2.01 -11.53
C PRO A 242 11.73 -2.37 -10.45
N GLU A 243 13.00 -1.99 -10.67
CA GLU A 243 14.11 -2.25 -9.76
C GLU A 243 13.93 -1.52 -8.42
N ALA A 244 13.23 -0.38 -8.42
CA ALA A 244 12.88 0.37 -7.22
C ALA A 244 11.51 0.01 -6.65
N GLY A 245 10.85 -1.04 -7.15
CA GLY A 245 9.53 -1.49 -6.67
C GLY A 245 8.34 -0.98 -7.48
N GLY A 246 8.57 -0.39 -8.66
CA GLY A 246 7.53 0.04 -9.58
C GLY A 246 6.86 -1.08 -10.37
N ASP A 247 5.79 -0.73 -11.08
CA ASP A 247 5.05 -1.67 -11.94
C ASP A 247 5.89 -2.07 -13.18
N PRO A 248 5.74 -3.27 -13.78
CA PRO A 248 6.53 -3.69 -14.94
C PRO A 248 6.38 -2.85 -16.22
N TYR A 249 5.30 -2.07 -16.35
CA TYR A 249 5.02 -1.28 -17.55
C TYR A 249 4.39 0.08 -17.24
N HIS A 250 4.81 1.12 -17.94
CA HIS A 250 4.15 2.43 -18.03
C HIS A 250 4.49 3.08 -19.38
N GLY A 251 3.46 3.34 -20.21
CA GLY A 251 3.64 3.82 -21.59
C GLY A 251 4.37 5.16 -21.71
N GLY A 252 4.25 6.04 -20.70
CA GLY A 252 4.96 7.32 -20.64
C GLY A 252 6.43 7.24 -20.21
N GLY A 253 6.95 6.03 -19.96
CA GLY A 253 8.30 5.81 -19.44
C GLY A 253 8.41 5.94 -17.92
N ARG A 254 9.64 5.81 -17.38
CA ARG A 254 9.88 5.87 -15.93
C ARG A 254 10.23 7.29 -15.51
N ARG A 255 9.37 7.90 -14.69
CA ARG A 255 9.64 9.22 -14.12
C ARG A 255 10.74 9.14 -13.07
N TRP A 256 10.72 8.10 -12.23
CA TRP A 256 11.69 7.91 -11.15
C TRP A 256 12.39 6.56 -11.31
N THR A 257 13.69 6.51 -10.99
CA THR A 257 14.49 5.28 -11.03
C THR A 257 14.80 4.72 -9.65
N SER A 258 14.46 5.45 -8.59
CA SER A 258 14.74 5.09 -7.20
C SER A 258 13.76 5.80 -6.26
N GLN A 259 13.55 5.25 -5.06
CA GLN A 259 12.68 5.83 -4.02
C GLN A 259 13.38 6.99 -3.27
N GLU A 260 14.68 7.14 -3.48
CA GLU A 260 15.51 8.23 -2.94
C GLU A 260 15.45 9.48 -3.83
N ASP A 261 14.74 9.44 -4.98
CA ASP A 261 14.49 10.64 -5.78
C ASP A 261 13.71 11.67 -4.94
N PRO A 262 14.19 12.92 -4.80
CA PRO A 262 13.58 13.90 -3.92
C PRO A 262 12.11 14.21 -4.23
N GLU A 263 11.71 14.14 -5.50
CA GLU A 263 10.31 14.34 -5.90
C GLU A 263 9.46 13.13 -5.51
N TRP A 264 10.01 11.91 -5.66
CA TRP A 264 9.34 10.69 -5.19
C TRP A 264 9.14 10.72 -3.67
N MET A 265 10.19 11.06 -2.91
CA MET A 265 10.12 11.15 -1.45
C MET A 265 9.10 12.17 -0.97
N MET A 266 9.02 13.33 -1.63
CA MET A 266 7.99 14.34 -1.34
C MET A 266 6.59 13.75 -1.54
N LEU A 267 6.32 13.12 -2.67
CA LEU A 267 5.00 12.55 -2.94
C LEU A 267 4.69 11.38 -2.00
N ALA A 268 5.70 10.56 -1.65
CA ALA A 268 5.56 9.49 -0.68
C ALA A 268 5.22 10.01 0.72
N ALA A 269 5.87 11.09 1.18
CA ALA A 269 5.55 11.74 2.44
C ALA A 269 4.13 12.31 2.44
N TRP A 270 3.71 12.98 1.36
CA TRP A 270 2.34 13.49 1.21
C TRP A 270 1.30 12.35 1.22
N VAL A 271 1.53 11.27 0.47
CA VAL A 271 0.69 10.07 0.51
C VAL A 271 0.69 9.43 1.91
N GLY A 272 1.82 9.50 2.62
CA GLY A 272 1.98 9.08 4.00
C GLY A 272 1.22 9.92 5.03
N GLY A 273 0.65 11.06 4.63
CA GLY A 273 -0.07 11.98 5.50
C GLY A 273 0.81 13.04 6.17
N GLU A 274 2.04 13.20 5.69
CA GLU A 274 2.94 14.27 6.13
C GLU A 274 2.71 15.56 5.33
N SER A 275 3.30 16.67 5.79
CA SER A 275 3.27 17.97 5.11
C SER A 275 4.67 18.32 4.58
N PRO A 276 5.12 17.69 3.48
CA PRO A 276 6.46 17.92 2.94
C PRO A 276 6.58 19.29 2.27
N SER A 277 7.81 19.76 2.09
CA SER A 277 8.09 20.93 1.24
C SER A 277 7.94 20.57 -0.24
N CYS A 278 7.40 21.48 -1.05
CA CYS A 278 7.28 21.25 -2.49
C CYS A 278 8.64 21.13 -3.19
N ARG A 279 8.81 20.08 -4.00
CA ARG A 279 10.00 19.76 -4.80
C ARG A 279 9.55 19.14 -6.11
N VAL A 280 9.82 19.81 -7.23
CA VAL A 280 9.37 19.39 -8.57
C VAL A 280 10.54 19.48 -9.52
N GLY A 281 10.78 18.41 -10.30
CA GLY A 281 11.86 18.32 -11.30
C GLY A 281 13.06 17.47 -10.90
#